data_AF-A0A1V2LMM0-F1
#
_entry.id   AF-A0A1V2LMM0-F1
#
_cell.length_a   1.000
_cell.length_b   1.000
_cell.length_c   1.000
_cell.angle_alpha   90.00
_cell.angle_beta   90.00
_cell.angle_gamma   90.00
#
_symmetry.space_group_name_H-M   'P 1'
#
loop_
_entity.id
_entity.type
_entity.pdbx_description
1 polymer ?
#
loop_
_entity_poly.entity_id
_entity_poly.type
_entity_poly.pdbx_seq_one_letter_code
_entity_poly.pdbx_strand_id
1 'polypeptide(L)'
;MIQRTDLKQDIEFHNVIISDTFKPSNMKKVIERLESLEHRGMKANTNTWYHGFTRMKNSDPKIQLIEMMQELNIPLYPILHLLKPLAGYFTPEKLNKLFEKEGVSIERDTLTSPLFNILATSYLRHNQISELWDLIEGTPQLRPFMNTGLYVTFIEHFLSNNQLGFAFAFTQYVQSKFGLRVSKILISMIVNKHLPNCSYFENWISIVRILYPKAIRDSSIFLNTKTLSNLQDYATLYRFDNNFESVSRKDKEIKRMIDKSLVWKGKPIFSLSENAKSFIDCAKMVGQPI
;
A
#
# COMPACT_ATOMS: atom_id res chain seq x y z
N MET A 1 28.03 45.75 16.26
CA MET A 1 26.63 45.83 16.72
C MET A 1 25.75 45.33 15.60
N ILE A 2 25.23 44.10 15.69
CA ILE A 2 24.21 43.62 14.75
C ILE A 2 22.89 44.21 15.24
N GLN A 3 22.29 45.08 14.43
CA GLN A 3 20.95 45.63 14.69
C GLN A 3 19.98 44.47 14.90
N ARG A 4 19.42 44.36 16.10
CA ARG A 4 18.21 43.57 16.34
C ARG A 4 17.12 44.24 15.52
N THR A 5 16.75 43.65 14.40
CA THR A 5 15.51 43.99 13.73
C THR A 5 14.36 43.54 14.65
N ASP A 6 13.51 44.48 15.04
CA ASP A 6 12.25 44.25 15.76
C ASP A 6 11.21 43.57 14.84
N LEU A 7 11.61 42.46 14.21
CA LEU A 7 10.67 41.56 13.58
C LEU A 7 9.85 40.93 14.71
N LYS A 8 8.56 41.27 14.78
CA LYS A 8 7.60 40.55 15.61
C LYS A 8 7.74 39.07 15.27
N GLN A 9 8.23 38.29 16.24
CA GLN A 9 8.28 36.83 16.13
C GLN A 9 6.89 36.25 16.35
N ASP A 10 5.93 36.70 15.54
CA ASP A 10 4.55 36.26 15.59
C ASP A 10 4.35 34.93 14.84
N ILE A 11 3.11 34.42 14.84
CA ILE A 11 2.78 33.13 14.24
C ILE A 11 3.12 33.10 12.74
N GLU A 12 3.00 34.22 12.03
CA GLU A 12 3.35 34.31 10.61
C GLU A 12 4.86 34.21 10.39
N PHE A 13 5.66 34.86 11.24
CA PHE A 13 7.12 34.69 11.25
C PHE A 13 7.53 33.23 11.48
N HIS A 14 6.88 32.54 12.41
CA HIS A 14 7.14 31.12 12.67
C HIS A 14 6.66 30.20 11.52
N ASN A 15 5.53 30.51 10.89
CA ASN A 15 5.06 29.83 9.69
C ASN A 15 6.06 29.95 8.54
N VAL A 16 6.64 31.13 8.33
CA VAL A 16 7.66 31.37 7.29
C VAL A 16 8.95 30.57 7.57
N ILE A 17 9.36 30.44 8.83
CA ILE A 17 10.55 29.65 9.20
C ILE A 17 10.33 28.14 9.02
N ILE A 18 9.09 27.67 9.19
CA ILE A 18 8.69 26.27 8.94
C ILE A 18 8.34 26.06 7.45
N SER A 19 8.14 27.14 6.68
CA SER A 19 7.80 27.10 5.25
C SER A 19 8.98 26.71 4.35
N ASP A 20 8.68 26.50 3.07
CA ASP A 20 9.58 26.09 1.98
C ASP A 20 10.92 26.86 1.93
N THR A 21 10.91 28.11 2.35
CA THR A 21 12.03 29.05 2.20
C THR A 21 13.23 28.72 3.09
N PHE A 22 13.04 28.02 4.23
CA PHE A 22 14.09 27.85 5.25
C PHE A 22 14.60 26.42 5.45
N LYS A 23 14.06 25.41 4.75
CA LYS A 23 14.48 23.98 4.77
C LYS A 23 15.24 23.56 6.05
N PRO A 24 14.59 23.46 7.23
CA PRO A 24 15.27 22.94 8.40
C PRO A 24 15.69 21.49 8.14
N SER A 25 16.99 21.24 8.05
CA SER A 25 17.59 19.91 7.84
C SER A 25 17.43 19.00 9.06
N ASN A 26 16.99 19.55 10.19
CA ASN A 26 16.86 18.85 11.46
C ASN A 26 15.45 19.03 12.01
N MET A 27 14.58 18.05 11.75
CA MET A 27 13.17 18.05 12.13
C MET A 27 12.94 18.01 13.65
N LYS A 28 13.95 17.59 14.43
CA LYS A 28 13.94 17.74 15.90
C LYS A 28 13.79 19.22 16.30
N LYS A 29 14.43 20.13 15.55
CA LYS A 29 14.30 21.58 15.76
C LYS A 29 12.92 22.13 15.40
N VAL A 30 12.15 21.44 14.55
CA VAL A 30 10.76 21.83 14.24
C VAL A 30 9.88 21.47 15.43
N ILE A 31 10.03 20.25 15.98
CA ILE A 31 9.34 19.80 17.20
C ILE A 31 9.71 20.68 18.40
N GLU A 32 11.01 20.86 18.69
CA GLU A 32 11.51 21.74 19.77
C GLU A 32 10.99 23.18 19.64
N ARG A 33 10.77 23.65 18.41
CA ARG A 33 10.25 24.99 18.16
C ARG A 33 8.73 25.07 18.32
N LEU A 34 7.98 24.02 17.98
CA LEU A 34 6.55 23.91 18.28
C LEU A 34 6.32 23.85 19.80
N GLU A 35 7.12 23.04 20.53
CA GLU A 35 7.13 22.98 22.00
C GLU A 35 7.50 24.33 22.61
N SER A 36 8.51 25.03 22.07
CA SER A 36 8.90 26.36 22.56
C SER A 36 7.83 27.42 22.33
N LEU A 37 7.06 27.34 21.24
CA LEU A 37 5.94 28.23 20.97
C LEU A 37 4.83 28.07 22.02
N GLU A 38 4.52 26.82 22.38
CA GLU A 38 3.58 26.49 23.46
C GLU A 38 4.04 27.06 24.80
N HIS A 39 5.31 26.86 25.18
CA HIS A 39 5.89 27.40 26.41
C HIS A 39 5.88 28.94 26.47
N ARG A 40 5.82 29.61 25.32
CA ARG A 40 5.73 31.07 25.19
C ARG A 40 4.29 31.59 25.12
N GLY A 41 3.28 30.71 25.28
CA GLY A 41 1.87 31.07 25.16
C GLY A 41 1.43 31.42 23.75
N MET A 42 2.26 31.14 22.74
CA MET A 42 1.97 31.39 21.33
C MET A 42 1.42 30.10 20.70
N LYS A 43 0.10 30.03 20.45
CA LYS A 43 -0.49 28.88 19.75
C LYS A 43 -0.08 28.92 18.28
N ALA A 44 0.83 28.02 17.88
CA ALA A 44 1.01 27.71 16.46
C ALA A 44 -0.37 27.41 15.85
N ASN A 45 -0.69 28.05 14.72
CA ASN A 45 -2.01 27.84 14.12
C ASN A 45 -2.07 26.42 13.52
N THR A 46 -3.27 25.90 13.31
CA THR A 46 -3.49 24.56 12.75
C THR A 46 -2.73 24.31 11.45
N ASN A 47 -2.56 25.34 10.62
CA ASN A 47 -1.79 25.24 9.37
C ASN A 47 -0.30 24.96 9.62
N THR A 48 0.30 25.51 10.67
CA THR A 48 1.70 25.22 11.05
C THR A 48 1.93 23.72 11.25
N TRP A 49 1.00 23.05 11.95
CA TRP A 49 1.09 21.62 12.25
C TRP A 49 0.93 20.75 11.01
N TYR A 50 -0.04 21.07 10.15
CA TYR A 50 -0.25 20.33 8.90
C TYR A 50 0.92 20.50 7.93
N HIS A 51 1.50 21.71 7.85
CA HIS A 51 2.72 21.94 7.08
C HIS A 51 3.91 21.16 7.65
N GLY A 52 4.08 21.12 8.98
CA GLY A 52 5.08 20.26 9.63
C GLY A 52 4.90 18.78 9.25
N PHE A 53 3.67 18.26 9.35
CA PHE A 53 3.34 16.87 9.06
C PHE A 53 3.63 16.47 7.61
N THR A 54 3.21 17.31 6.66
CA THR A 54 3.42 17.06 5.22
C THR A 54 4.90 17.04 4.83
N ARG A 55 5.76 17.75 5.57
CA ARG A 55 7.20 17.85 5.29
C ARG A 55 8.03 16.72 5.85
N MET A 56 7.55 16.06 6.89
CA MET A 56 8.24 14.90 7.45
C MET A 56 8.25 13.78 6.40
N LYS A 57 9.43 13.20 6.13
CA LYS A 57 9.56 12.04 5.24
C LYS A 57 9.59 10.72 6.03
N ASN A 58 10.18 10.78 7.22
CA ASN A 58 10.34 9.62 8.09
C ASN A 58 9.06 9.38 8.90
N SER A 59 8.77 8.11 9.20
CA SER A 59 7.59 7.71 9.93
C SER A 59 7.63 8.12 11.40
N ASP A 60 8.77 7.91 12.10
CA ASP A 60 8.85 8.13 13.55
C ASP A 60 8.55 9.60 13.95
N PRO A 61 9.12 10.63 13.28
CA PRO A 61 8.78 12.01 13.59
C PRO A 61 7.31 12.34 13.28
N LYS A 62 6.70 11.70 12.28
CA LYS A 62 5.27 11.90 11.98
C LYS A 62 4.38 11.35 13.08
N ILE A 63 4.76 10.20 13.65
CA ILE A 63 4.01 9.57 14.74
C ILE A 63 4.08 10.46 15.97
N GLN A 64 5.29 10.93 16.34
CA GLN A 64 5.46 11.89 17.43
C GLN A 64 4.62 13.15 17.21
N LEU A 65 4.60 13.68 15.98
CA LEU A 65 3.79 14.86 15.68
C LEU A 65 2.28 14.60 15.82
N ILE A 66 1.80 13.40 15.44
CA ILE A 66 0.40 13.01 15.65
C ILE A 66 0.09 12.96 17.15
N GLU A 67 0.95 12.34 17.96
CA GLU A 67 0.77 12.25 19.41
C GLU A 67 0.68 13.63 20.05
N MET A 68 1.61 14.55 19.71
CA MET A 68 1.57 15.94 20.17
C MET A 68 0.30 16.66 19.72
N MET A 69 -0.13 16.49 18.46
CA MET A 69 -1.37 17.08 17.97
C MET A 69 -2.59 16.58 18.77
N GLN A 70 -2.61 15.31 19.16
CA GLN A 70 -3.67 14.75 20.01
C GLN A 70 -3.66 15.33 21.42
N GLU A 71 -2.48 15.44 22.05
CA GLU A 71 -2.31 16.06 23.38
C GLU A 71 -2.78 17.51 23.41
N LEU A 72 -2.50 18.24 22.32
CA LEU A 72 -2.85 19.65 22.16
C LEU A 72 -4.27 19.88 21.61
N ASN A 73 -5.06 18.82 21.41
CA ASN A 73 -6.41 18.86 20.82
C ASN A 73 -6.44 19.56 19.44
N ILE A 74 -5.43 19.32 18.62
CA ILE A 74 -5.34 19.81 17.25
C ILE A 74 -6.05 18.80 16.34
N PRO A 75 -7.07 19.21 15.57
CA PRO A 75 -7.79 18.31 14.68
C PRO A 75 -6.86 17.59 13.69
N LEU A 76 -7.04 16.30 13.50
CA LEU A 76 -6.27 15.51 12.54
C LEU A 76 -7.01 15.29 11.22
N TYR A 77 -8.31 15.56 11.15
CA TYR A 77 -9.15 15.38 9.96
C TYR A 77 -8.46 15.83 8.64
N PRO A 78 -7.83 17.03 8.56
CA PRO A 78 -7.20 17.50 7.32
C PRO A 78 -6.03 16.66 6.83
N ILE A 79 -5.40 15.86 7.71
CA ILE A 79 -4.22 15.05 7.39
C ILE A 79 -4.48 13.54 7.44
N LEU A 80 -5.70 13.07 7.75
CA LEU A 80 -6.00 11.64 7.83
C LEU A 80 -5.67 10.87 6.54
N HIS A 81 -5.92 11.46 5.37
CA HIS A 81 -5.61 10.86 4.08
C HIS A 81 -4.09 10.68 3.83
N LEU A 82 -3.26 11.42 4.57
CA LEU A 82 -1.79 11.34 4.49
C LEU A 82 -1.20 10.27 5.42
N LEU A 83 -2.05 9.55 6.17
CA LEU A 83 -1.62 8.49 7.08
C LEU A 83 -1.30 7.17 6.39
N LYS A 84 -1.56 7.03 5.07
CA LYS A 84 -1.26 5.79 4.32
C LYS A 84 0.14 5.23 4.57
N PRO A 85 1.23 6.03 4.53
CA PRO A 85 2.59 5.53 4.80
C PRO A 85 2.80 5.04 6.24
N LEU A 86 1.95 5.49 7.17
CA LEU A 86 2.01 5.16 8.60
C LEU A 86 1.05 4.01 8.97
N ALA A 87 0.27 3.50 8.02
CA ALA A 87 -0.78 2.51 8.30
C ALA A 87 -0.25 1.24 8.99
N GLY A 88 1.02 0.85 8.77
CA GLY A 88 1.65 -0.29 9.45
C GLY A 88 2.14 -0.01 10.88
N TYR A 89 2.10 1.24 11.35
CA TYR A 89 2.50 1.62 12.71
C TYR A 89 1.31 1.66 13.68
N PHE A 90 0.11 1.85 13.14
CA PHE A 90 -1.12 1.84 13.92
C PHE A 90 -1.82 0.49 13.72
N THR A 91 -2.21 -0.17 14.81
CA THR A 91 -3.14 -1.30 14.72
C THR A 91 -4.48 -0.81 14.17
N PRO A 92 -5.28 -1.68 13.55
CA PRO A 92 -6.58 -1.27 13.01
C PRO A 92 -7.49 -0.63 14.06
N GLU A 93 -7.46 -1.12 15.29
CA GLU A 93 -8.26 -0.60 16.40
C GLU A 93 -7.81 0.81 16.79
N LYS A 94 -6.49 1.07 16.82
CA LYS A 94 -5.94 2.41 17.10
C LYS A 94 -6.33 3.39 16.00
N LEU A 95 -6.22 2.97 14.74
CA LEU A 95 -6.56 3.80 13.60
C LEU A 95 -8.07 4.06 13.49
N ASN A 96 -8.91 3.06 13.80
CA ASN A 96 -10.36 3.24 13.84
C ASN A 96 -10.76 4.21 14.97
N LYS A 97 -10.18 4.08 16.17
CA LYS A 97 -10.39 5.05 17.27
C LYS A 97 -9.95 6.47 16.90
N LEU A 98 -8.86 6.60 16.13
CA LEU A 98 -8.40 7.89 15.61
C LEU A 98 -9.45 8.50 14.68
N PHE A 99 -9.97 7.71 13.74
CA PHE A 99 -11.01 8.13 12.81
C PHE A 99 -12.29 8.54 13.55
N GLU A 100 -12.74 7.74 14.52
CA GLU A 100 -13.94 8.05 15.31
C GLU A 100 -13.81 9.35 16.11
N LYS A 101 -12.64 9.61 16.72
CA LYS A 101 -12.35 10.88 17.40
C LYS A 101 -12.46 12.10 16.48
N GLU A 102 -12.08 11.92 15.21
CA GLU A 102 -12.15 12.95 14.17
C GLU A 102 -13.51 12.96 13.44
N GLY A 103 -14.51 12.25 13.96
CA GLY A 103 -15.87 12.20 13.42
C GLY A 103 -16.04 11.33 12.18
N VAL A 104 -15.06 10.48 11.85
CA VAL A 104 -15.10 9.53 10.74
C VAL A 104 -15.56 8.17 11.24
N SER A 105 -16.68 7.68 10.73
CA SER A 105 -17.16 6.31 10.98
C SER A 105 -17.98 5.77 9.83
N ILE A 106 -18.11 4.43 9.79
CA ILE A 106 -18.97 3.72 8.82
C ILE A 106 -20.44 4.07 9.08
N GLU A 107 -20.86 4.04 10.34
CA GLU A 107 -22.27 4.27 10.74
C GLU A 107 -22.78 5.68 10.41
N ARG A 108 -21.87 6.66 10.33
CA ARG A 108 -22.20 8.06 10.04
C ARG A 108 -22.02 8.42 8.56
N ASP A 109 -21.72 7.44 7.69
CA ASP A 109 -21.45 7.65 6.26
C ASP A 109 -20.36 8.72 5.99
N THR A 110 -19.41 8.83 6.90
CA THR A 110 -18.28 9.79 6.81
C THR A 110 -16.97 9.11 6.42
N LEU A 111 -16.91 7.78 6.50
CA LEU A 111 -15.78 7.01 6.01
C LEU A 111 -15.76 7.01 4.48
N THR A 112 -14.65 7.46 3.91
CA THR A 112 -14.44 7.47 2.44
C THR A 112 -13.55 6.30 2.02
N SER A 113 -13.63 5.89 0.74
CA SER A 113 -12.78 4.80 0.23
C SER A 113 -11.27 5.04 0.43
N PRO A 114 -10.72 6.26 0.26
CA PRO A 114 -9.31 6.52 0.58
C PRO A 114 -8.96 6.25 2.05
N LEU A 115 -9.81 6.65 3.00
CA LEU A 115 -9.60 6.40 4.43
C LEU A 115 -9.75 4.91 4.76
N PHE A 116 -10.73 4.24 4.16
CA PHE A 116 -10.86 2.79 4.30
C PHE A 116 -9.66 2.03 3.73
N ASN A 117 -9.06 2.49 2.62
CA ASN A 117 -7.84 1.89 2.08
C ASN A 117 -6.65 2.00 3.05
N ILE A 118 -6.58 3.06 3.86
CA ILE A 118 -5.56 3.20 4.93
C ILE A 118 -5.83 2.17 6.01
N LEU A 119 -7.09 2.04 6.47
CA LEU A 119 -7.48 1.04 7.45
C LEU A 119 -7.20 -0.39 6.95
N ALA A 120 -7.57 -0.71 5.71
CA ALA A 120 -7.26 -1.98 5.06
C ALA A 120 -5.75 -2.24 4.99
N THR A 121 -4.95 -1.21 4.68
CA THR A 121 -3.49 -1.34 4.70
C THR A 121 -2.98 -1.71 6.09
N SER A 122 -3.55 -1.12 7.15
CA SER A 122 -3.21 -1.47 8.54
C SER A 122 -3.53 -2.93 8.84
N TYR A 123 -4.77 -3.41 8.57
CA TYR A 123 -5.14 -4.82 8.74
C TYR A 123 -4.16 -5.77 8.04
N LEU A 124 -3.83 -5.48 6.78
CA LEU A 124 -2.92 -6.30 5.99
C LEU A 124 -1.48 -6.27 6.53
N ARG A 125 -1.00 -5.15 7.06
CA ARG A 125 0.34 -5.06 7.68
C ARG A 125 0.43 -5.81 9.00
N HIS A 126 -0.70 -5.98 9.69
CA HIS A 126 -0.81 -6.75 10.92
C HIS A 126 -1.24 -8.22 10.68
N ASN A 127 -1.20 -8.70 9.43
CA ASN A 127 -1.60 -10.06 9.03
C ASN A 127 -3.06 -10.44 9.37
N GLN A 128 -3.95 -9.45 9.50
CA GLN A 128 -5.37 -9.62 9.82
C GLN A 128 -6.24 -9.56 8.56
N ILE A 129 -5.83 -10.31 7.52
CA ILE A 129 -6.50 -10.27 6.21
C ILE A 129 -7.89 -10.90 6.24
N SER A 130 -8.07 -11.95 7.02
CA SER A 130 -9.36 -12.64 7.16
C SER A 130 -10.38 -11.73 7.85
N GLU A 131 -9.96 -11.02 8.88
CA GLU A 131 -10.77 -10.06 9.63
C GLU A 131 -11.15 -8.86 8.76
N LEU A 132 -10.21 -8.33 7.97
CA LEU A 132 -10.51 -7.29 6.98
C LEU A 132 -11.55 -7.77 5.96
N TRP A 133 -11.41 -9.00 5.47
CA TRP A 133 -12.35 -9.54 4.50
C TRP A 133 -13.73 -9.74 5.10
N ASP A 134 -13.80 -10.23 6.34
CA ASP A 134 -15.05 -10.42 7.08
C ASP A 134 -15.74 -9.10 7.38
N LEU A 135 -14.97 -8.04 7.66
CA LEU A 135 -15.49 -6.68 7.79
C LEU A 135 -16.14 -6.21 6.47
N ILE A 136 -15.48 -6.41 5.33
CA ILE A 136 -16.00 -5.99 4.01
C ILE A 136 -17.28 -6.74 3.64
N GLU A 137 -17.32 -8.06 3.85
CA GLU A 137 -18.48 -8.88 3.53
C GLU A 137 -19.63 -8.70 4.52
N GLY A 138 -19.31 -8.53 5.80
CA GLY A 138 -20.28 -8.36 6.89
C GLY A 138 -20.91 -6.98 6.94
N THR A 139 -20.34 -6.00 6.22
CA THR A 139 -20.79 -4.59 6.25
C THR A 139 -21.18 -4.13 4.86
N PRO A 140 -22.48 -4.17 4.49
CA PRO A 140 -22.94 -3.84 3.13
C PRO A 140 -22.46 -2.48 2.61
N GLN A 141 -22.30 -1.49 3.48
CA GLN A 141 -21.82 -0.13 3.19
C GLN A 141 -20.36 -0.12 2.70
N LEU A 142 -19.56 -1.13 3.05
CA LEU A 142 -18.17 -1.26 2.61
C LEU A 142 -18.02 -2.01 1.29
N ARG A 143 -19.06 -2.72 0.84
CA ARG A 143 -19.02 -3.47 -0.43
C ARG A 143 -18.65 -2.57 -1.63
N PRO A 144 -19.16 -1.33 -1.77
CA PRO A 144 -18.74 -0.41 -2.83
C PRO A 144 -17.27 0.04 -2.74
N PHE A 145 -16.62 -0.10 -1.57
CA PHE A 145 -15.21 0.26 -1.41
C PHE A 145 -14.28 -0.78 -2.01
N MET A 146 -14.79 -1.97 -2.37
CA MET A 146 -14.09 -2.89 -3.25
C MET A 146 -14.01 -2.32 -4.66
N ASN A 147 -13.06 -1.41 -4.85
CA ASN A 147 -12.71 -0.75 -6.09
C ASN A 147 -11.24 -1.02 -6.45
N THR A 148 -10.77 -0.44 -7.55
CA THR A 148 -9.38 -0.60 -8.01
C THR A 148 -8.34 -0.24 -6.94
N GLY A 149 -8.61 0.78 -6.12
CA GLY A 149 -7.69 1.22 -5.07
C GLY A 149 -7.54 0.17 -3.96
N LEU A 150 -8.65 -0.36 -3.46
CA LEU A 150 -8.61 -1.41 -2.44
C LEU A 150 -8.01 -2.70 -3.00
N TYR A 151 -8.37 -3.06 -4.24
CA TYR A 151 -7.77 -4.19 -4.95
C TYR A 151 -6.24 -4.08 -5.00
N VAL A 152 -5.70 -2.91 -5.37
CA VAL A 152 -4.24 -2.69 -5.40
C VAL A 152 -3.63 -2.90 -4.01
N THR A 153 -4.28 -2.43 -2.95
CA THR A 153 -3.81 -2.64 -1.56
C THR A 153 -3.67 -4.13 -1.22
N PHE A 154 -4.64 -4.98 -1.61
CA PHE A 154 -4.53 -6.44 -1.44
C PHE A 154 -3.41 -7.05 -2.27
N ILE A 155 -3.30 -6.71 -3.56
CA ILE A 155 -2.26 -7.26 -4.44
C ILE A 155 -0.86 -6.84 -3.96
N GLU A 156 -0.67 -5.60 -3.50
CA GLU A 156 0.59 -5.16 -2.91
C GLU A 156 0.97 -6.03 -1.71
N HIS A 157 0.03 -6.30 -0.80
CA HIS A 157 0.25 -7.20 0.33
C HIS A 157 0.65 -8.61 -0.12
N PHE A 158 -0.10 -9.23 -1.04
CA PHE A 158 0.22 -10.58 -1.51
C PHE A 158 1.60 -10.65 -2.15
N LEU A 159 1.92 -9.72 -3.06
CA LEU A 159 3.19 -9.73 -3.78
C LEU A 159 4.39 -9.41 -2.86
N SER A 160 4.22 -8.54 -1.86
CA SER A 160 5.25 -8.27 -0.84
C SER A 160 5.52 -9.47 0.07
N ASN A 161 4.57 -10.38 0.23
CA ASN A 161 4.70 -11.60 1.03
C ASN A 161 4.98 -12.85 0.16
N ASN A 162 5.36 -12.68 -1.11
CA ASN A 162 5.56 -13.78 -2.08
C ASN A 162 4.33 -14.69 -2.27
N GLN A 163 3.12 -14.21 -2.03
CA GLN A 163 1.86 -14.95 -2.16
C GLN A 163 1.26 -14.81 -3.57
N LEU A 164 2.03 -15.19 -4.60
CA LEU A 164 1.62 -15.01 -6.00
C LEU A 164 0.36 -15.81 -6.36
N GLY A 165 0.17 -16.98 -5.75
CA GLY A 165 -1.03 -17.81 -5.92
C GLY A 165 -2.30 -17.08 -5.46
N PHE A 166 -2.24 -16.44 -4.28
CA PHE A 166 -3.32 -15.59 -3.79
C PHE A 166 -3.57 -14.37 -4.67
N ALA A 167 -2.54 -13.73 -5.21
CA ALA A 167 -2.72 -12.59 -6.11
C ALA A 167 -3.51 -12.97 -7.38
N PHE A 168 -3.22 -14.13 -7.98
CA PHE A 168 -4.01 -14.65 -9.11
C PHE A 168 -5.46 -14.99 -8.69
N ALA A 169 -5.63 -15.73 -7.60
CA ALA A 169 -6.95 -16.15 -7.14
C ALA A 169 -7.85 -14.97 -6.74
N PHE A 170 -7.29 -14.00 -6.04
CA PHE A 170 -7.99 -12.78 -5.64
C PHE A 170 -8.42 -11.95 -6.84
N THR A 171 -7.56 -11.86 -7.86
CA THR A 171 -7.90 -11.18 -9.12
C THR A 171 -9.11 -11.84 -9.79
N GLN A 172 -9.10 -13.17 -9.95
CA GLN A 172 -10.23 -13.88 -10.55
C GLN A 172 -11.51 -13.71 -9.71
N TYR A 173 -11.38 -13.76 -8.39
CA TYR A 173 -12.49 -13.60 -7.46
C TYR A 173 -13.12 -12.20 -7.53
N VAL A 174 -12.30 -11.15 -7.51
CA VAL A 174 -12.79 -9.78 -7.56
C VAL A 174 -13.41 -9.45 -8.92
N GLN A 175 -12.85 -9.98 -10.01
CA GLN A 175 -13.42 -9.85 -11.35
C GLN A 175 -14.81 -10.50 -11.44
N SER A 176 -14.97 -11.70 -10.91
CA SER A 176 -16.24 -12.44 -11.01
C SER A 176 -17.31 -11.89 -10.07
N LYS A 177 -16.94 -11.55 -8.82
CA LYS A 177 -17.90 -11.13 -7.79
C LYS A 177 -18.24 -9.64 -7.82
N PHE A 178 -17.28 -8.78 -8.16
CA PHE A 178 -17.45 -7.32 -8.15
C PHE A 178 -17.41 -6.68 -9.54
N GLY A 179 -17.14 -7.45 -10.59
CA GLY A 179 -17.14 -6.95 -11.97
C GLY A 179 -15.98 -6.00 -12.31
N LEU A 180 -14.96 -5.89 -11.46
CA LEU A 180 -13.81 -5.00 -11.70
C LEU A 180 -12.92 -5.56 -12.82
N ARG A 181 -12.35 -4.71 -13.68
CA ARG A 181 -11.41 -5.12 -14.74
C ARG A 181 -9.96 -4.87 -14.33
N VAL A 182 -9.41 -5.77 -13.53
CA VAL A 182 -8.14 -5.54 -12.81
C VAL A 182 -6.95 -6.40 -13.29
N SER A 183 -7.13 -7.28 -14.27
CA SER A 183 -6.06 -8.18 -14.74
C SER A 183 -4.83 -7.44 -15.27
N LYS A 184 -5.03 -6.27 -15.90
CA LYS A 184 -3.93 -5.43 -16.42
C LYS A 184 -3.05 -4.88 -15.31
N ILE A 185 -3.69 -4.50 -14.19
CA ILE A 185 -3.02 -4.01 -12.99
C ILE A 185 -2.20 -5.14 -12.36
N LEU A 186 -2.78 -6.35 -12.26
CA LEU A 186 -2.06 -7.52 -11.78
C LEU A 186 -0.79 -7.77 -12.62
N ILE A 187 -0.93 -7.81 -13.95
CA ILE A 187 0.18 -8.04 -14.87
C ILE A 187 1.28 -7.00 -14.65
N SER A 188 0.91 -5.71 -14.64
CA SER A 188 1.87 -4.62 -14.40
C SER A 188 2.61 -4.81 -13.07
N MET A 189 1.90 -5.10 -11.98
CA MET A 189 2.51 -5.26 -10.65
C MET A 189 3.42 -6.49 -10.57
N ILE A 190 3.00 -7.62 -11.12
CA ILE A 190 3.81 -8.84 -11.12
C ILE A 190 5.09 -8.62 -11.92
N VAL A 191 4.98 -8.11 -13.16
CA VAL A 191 6.10 -7.98 -14.09
C VAL A 191 7.07 -6.88 -13.66
N ASN A 192 6.58 -5.74 -13.17
CA ASN A 192 7.44 -4.62 -12.76
C ASN A 192 8.08 -4.80 -11.38
N LYS A 193 7.34 -5.38 -10.42
CA LYS A 193 7.73 -5.34 -9.00
C LYS A 193 8.05 -6.71 -8.43
N HIS A 194 7.24 -7.73 -8.72
CA HIS A 194 7.38 -9.03 -8.06
C HIS A 194 8.44 -9.92 -8.71
N LEU A 195 8.28 -10.28 -9.99
CA LEU A 195 9.19 -11.22 -10.67
C LEU A 195 10.67 -10.80 -10.65
N PRO A 196 11.02 -9.50 -10.74
CA PRO A 196 12.42 -9.10 -10.65
C PRO A 196 13.04 -9.23 -9.26
N ASN A 197 12.23 -9.37 -8.20
CA ASN A 197 12.70 -9.30 -6.80
C ASN A 197 12.29 -10.52 -5.95
N CYS A 198 11.58 -11.50 -6.51
CA CYS A 198 11.07 -12.64 -5.77
C CYS A 198 12.16 -13.69 -5.51
N SER A 199 11.96 -14.54 -4.50
CA SER A 199 12.79 -15.72 -4.31
C SER A 199 12.75 -16.64 -5.53
N TYR A 200 13.82 -17.42 -5.75
CA TYR A 200 13.88 -18.40 -6.84
C TYR A 200 12.74 -19.41 -6.75
N PHE A 201 12.13 -19.71 -7.90
CA PHE A 201 11.25 -20.85 -8.08
C PHE A 201 11.34 -21.39 -9.52
N GLU A 202 11.17 -22.70 -9.68
CA GLU A 202 11.47 -23.43 -10.93
C GLU A 202 10.71 -22.87 -12.15
N ASN A 203 9.44 -22.51 -11.96
CA ASN A 203 8.59 -22.05 -13.06
C ASN A 203 8.61 -20.53 -13.27
N TRP A 204 9.57 -19.82 -12.69
CA TRP A 204 9.69 -18.37 -12.82
C TRP A 204 9.68 -17.92 -14.28
N ILE A 205 10.49 -18.55 -15.12
CA ILE A 205 10.58 -18.23 -16.55
C ILE A 205 9.25 -18.42 -17.29
N SER A 206 8.48 -19.44 -16.91
CA SER A 206 7.16 -19.68 -17.47
C SER A 206 6.19 -18.56 -17.10
N ILE A 207 6.23 -18.05 -15.86
CA ILE A 207 5.40 -16.92 -15.46
C ILE A 207 5.78 -15.65 -16.23
N VAL A 208 7.08 -15.38 -16.41
CA VAL A 208 7.55 -14.26 -17.24
C VAL A 208 7.00 -14.39 -18.67
N ARG A 209 7.15 -15.54 -19.32
CA ARG A 209 6.67 -15.80 -20.69
C ARG A 209 5.16 -15.74 -20.84
N ILE A 210 4.40 -16.00 -19.78
CA ILE A 210 2.93 -15.88 -19.79
C ILE A 210 2.49 -14.40 -19.73
N LEU A 211 3.19 -13.56 -18.96
CA LEU A 211 2.75 -12.22 -18.60
C LEU A 211 3.45 -11.11 -19.38
N TYR A 212 4.76 -11.20 -19.56
CA TYR A 212 5.58 -10.17 -20.21
C TYR A 212 5.14 -9.89 -21.65
N PRO A 213 4.88 -10.89 -22.52
CA PRO A 213 4.41 -10.64 -23.89
C PRO A 213 3.06 -9.91 -23.93
N LYS A 214 2.18 -10.13 -22.94
CA LYS A 214 0.93 -9.40 -22.82
C LYS A 214 1.17 -7.95 -22.42
N ALA A 215 2.10 -7.74 -21.49
CA ALA A 215 2.44 -6.42 -20.98
C ALA A 215 3.03 -5.49 -22.04
N ILE A 216 3.89 -6.01 -22.93
CA ILE A 216 4.49 -5.19 -24.00
C ILE A 216 3.54 -4.92 -25.17
N ARG A 217 2.56 -5.81 -25.41
CA ARG A 217 1.59 -5.67 -26.52
C ARG A 217 0.41 -4.78 -26.17
N ASP A 218 0.01 -4.74 -24.91
CA ASP A 218 -1.09 -3.91 -24.43
C ASP A 218 -0.54 -2.60 -23.86
N SER A 219 -0.67 -1.51 -24.63
CA SER A 219 -0.17 -0.18 -24.26
C SER A 219 -0.78 0.41 -22.99
N SER A 220 -1.90 -0.15 -22.50
CA SER A 220 -2.48 0.26 -21.22
C SER A 220 -1.84 -0.41 -20.00
N ILE A 221 -0.94 -1.39 -20.21
CA ILE A 221 -0.13 -1.99 -19.16
C ILE A 221 1.17 -1.20 -19.05
N PHE A 222 1.30 -0.44 -17.96
CA PHE A 222 2.52 0.32 -17.71
C PHE A 222 3.67 -0.63 -17.32
N LEU A 223 4.81 -0.50 -18.00
CA LEU A 223 6.08 -1.13 -17.63
C LEU A 223 7.12 -0.07 -17.28
N ASN A 224 7.87 -0.29 -16.20
CA ASN A 224 8.98 0.61 -15.86
C ASN A 224 10.10 0.47 -16.91
N THR A 225 10.85 1.56 -17.12
CA THR A 225 11.97 1.58 -18.08
C THR A 225 13.05 0.54 -17.76
N LYS A 226 13.21 0.18 -16.49
CA LYS A 226 14.18 -0.84 -16.02
C LYS A 226 13.61 -2.26 -15.96
N THR A 227 12.33 -2.47 -16.26
CA THR A 227 11.68 -3.78 -16.05
C THR A 227 12.35 -4.89 -16.85
N LEU A 228 12.62 -4.67 -18.15
CA LEU A 228 13.29 -5.68 -18.97
C LEU A 228 14.70 -5.99 -18.45
N SER A 229 15.48 -4.96 -18.12
CA SER A 229 16.83 -5.11 -17.54
C SER A 229 16.78 -5.96 -16.27
N ASN A 230 15.92 -5.62 -15.32
CA ASN A 230 15.85 -6.35 -14.05
C ASN A 230 15.40 -7.82 -14.25
N LEU A 231 14.51 -8.09 -15.20
CA LEU A 231 14.13 -9.47 -15.54
C LEU A 231 15.29 -10.23 -16.19
N GLN A 232 16.07 -9.59 -17.05
CA GLN A 232 17.27 -10.17 -17.67
C GLN A 232 18.37 -10.43 -16.62
N ASP A 233 18.56 -9.52 -15.67
CA ASP A 233 19.48 -9.70 -14.54
C ASP A 233 19.08 -10.91 -13.70
N TYR A 234 17.79 -11.04 -13.38
CA TYR A 234 17.25 -12.20 -12.66
C TYR A 234 17.45 -13.51 -13.46
N ALA A 235 17.13 -13.50 -14.75
CA ALA A 235 17.30 -14.65 -15.62
C ALA A 235 18.77 -15.08 -15.68
N THR A 236 19.69 -14.12 -15.78
CA THR A 236 21.14 -14.37 -15.77
C THR A 236 21.60 -14.97 -14.45
N LEU A 237 21.17 -14.38 -13.32
CA LEU A 237 21.51 -14.85 -11.97
C LEU A 237 21.14 -16.32 -11.75
N TYR A 238 19.96 -16.74 -12.20
CA TYR A 238 19.44 -18.09 -12.01
C TYR A 238 19.54 -18.99 -13.26
N ARG A 239 20.29 -18.56 -14.27
CA ARG A 239 20.57 -19.31 -15.53
C ARG A 239 19.31 -19.72 -16.30
N PHE A 240 18.29 -18.86 -16.31
CA PHE A 240 17.14 -18.99 -17.20
C PHE A 240 17.45 -18.43 -18.59
N ASP A 241 16.71 -18.89 -19.59
CA ASP A 241 16.69 -18.27 -20.91
C ASP A 241 16.15 -16.83 -20.82
N ASN A 242 16.79 -15.90 -21.54
CA ASN A 242 16.42 -14.48 -21.56
C ASN A 242 15.45 -14.14 -22.71
N ASN A 243 15.05 -15.12 -23.51
CA ASN A 243 13.96 -14.95 -24.48
C ASN A 243 12.59 -15.04 -23.77
N PHE A 244 12.01 -13.88 -23.44
CA PHE A 244 10.72 -13.79 -22.73
C PHE A 244 9.49 -13.83 -23.64
N GLU A 245 9.67 -13.74 -24.97
CA GLU A 245 8.57 -13.76 -25.92
C GLU A 245 8.24 -15.17 -26.45
N SER A 246 9.13 -16.14 -26.25
CA SER A 246 8.97 -17.52 -26.70
C SER A 246 8.05 -18.33 -25.79
N VAL A 247 6.74 -18.32 -26.08
CA VAL A 247 5.75 -19.12 -25.34
C VAL A 247 5.82 -20.61 -25.73
N SER A 248 6.28 -21.44 -24.82
CA SER A 248 6.38 -22.90 -24.97
C SER A 248 5.06 -23.64 -24.67
N ARG A 249 5.02 -24.95 -24.92
CA ARG A 249 3.89 -25.81 -24.50
C ARG A 249 3.72 -25.85 -22.99
N LYS A 250 4.83 -25.96 -22.23
CA LYS A 250 4.84 -25.93 -20.76
C LYS A 250 4.19 -24.65 -20.23
N ASP A 251 4.50 -23.50 -20.82
CA ASP A 251 3.93 -22.20 -20.40
C ASP A 251 2.41 -22.15 -20.59
N LYS A 252 1.90 -22.71 -21.69
CA LYS A 252 0.46 -22.82 -21.94
C LYS A 252 -0.23 -23.75 -20.94
N GLU A 253 0.41 -24.85 -20.56
CA GLU A 253 -0.10 -25.78 -19.55
C GLU A 253 -0.14 -25.12 -18.17
N ILE A 254 0.94 -24.45 -17.76
CA ILE A 254 1.01 -23.67 -16.51
C ILE A 254 -0.09 -22.61 -16.47
N LYS A 255 -0.27 -21.84 -17.55
CA LYS A 255 -1.34 -20.84 -17.62
C LYS A 255 -2.72 -21.47 -17.40
N ARG A 256 -3.02 -22.60 -18.05
CA ARG A 256 -4.30 -23.30 -17.88
C ARG A 256 -4.50 -23.77 -16.45
N MET A 257 -3.44 -24.24 -15.78
CA MET A 257 -3.52 -24.64 -14.38
C MET A 257 -3.76 -23.44 -13.46
N ILE A 258 -3.11 -22.29 -13.69
CA ILE A 258 -3.39 -21.05 -12.97
C ILE A 258 -4.87 -20.67 -13.11
N ASP A 259 -5.37 -20.61 -14.35
CA ASP A 259 -6.75 -20.19 -14.63
C ASP A 259 -7.79 -21.16 -14.02
N LYS A 260 -7.46 -22.46 -13.90
CA LYS A 260 -8.38 -23.49 -13.39
C LYS A 260 -8.30 -23.71 -11.89
N SER A 261 -7.09 -23.66 -11.32
CA SER A 261 -6.82 -24.12 -9.96
C SER A 261 -6.72 -22.98 -8.94
N LEU A 262 -6.25 -21.80 -9.34
CA LEU A 262 -6.15 -20.62 -8.47
C LEU A 262 -7.45 -19.83 -8.51
N VAL A 263 -8.53 -20.44 -8.05
CA VAL A 263 -9.88 -19.88 -8.07
C VAL A 263 -10.62 -20.19 -6.77
N TRP A 264 -11.20 -19.16 -6.15
CA TRP A 264 -12.17 -19.34 -5.06
C TRP A 264 -13.59 -19.30 -5.60
N LYS A 265 -14.39 -20.35 -5.34
CA LYS A 265 -15.81 -20.40 -5.71
C LYS A 265 -16.73 -19.72 -4.70
N GLY A 266 -16.30 -19.64 -3.45
CA GLY A 266 -17.03 -19.05 -2.34
C GLY A 266 -16.21 -17.97 -1.64
N LYS A 267 -16.36 -17.85 -0.32
CA LYS A 267 -15.52 -16.95 0.48
C LYS A 267 -14.01 -17.27 0.24
N PRO A 268 -13.15 -16.25 0.01
CA PRO A 268 -11.70 -16.44 -0.07
C PRO A 268 -11.14 -17.10 1.19
N ILE A 269 -10.12 -17.94 1.01
CA ILE A 269 -9.40 -18.61 2.10
C ILE A 269 -7.95 -18.16 2.03
N PHE A 270 -7.54 -17.29 2.96
CA PHE A 270 -6.20 -16.67 2.98
C PHE A 270 -5.14 -17.49 3.73
N SER A 271 -5.51 -18.67 4.23
CA SER A 271 -4.59 -19.67 4.77
C SER A 271 -4.30 -20.71 3.68
N LEU A 272 -3.03 -20.84 3.25
CA LEU A 272 -2.71 -21.70 2.10
C LEU A 272 -3.06 -23.16 2.39
N SER A 273 -2.78 -23.65 3.60
CA SER A 273 -3.03 -25.03 4.03
C SER A 273 -4.51 -25.41 4.04
N GLU A 274 -5.41 -24.44 4.16
CA GLU A 274 -6.88 -24.64 4.17
C GLU A 274 -7.50 -24.66 2.77
N ASN A 275 -6.72 -24.34 1.73
CA ASN A 275 -7.20 -24.39 0.35
C ASN A 275 -7.24 -25.82 -0.19
N ALA A 276 -8.01 -26.04 -1.27
CA ALA A 276 -8.05 -27.33 -1.95
C ALA A 276 -6.65 -27.74 -2.44
N LYS A 277 -6.37 -29.06 -2.45
CA LYS A 277 -5.06 -29.60 -2.84
C LYS A 277 -4.55 -29.08 -4.19
N SER A 278 -5.42 -29.01 -5.19
CA SER A 278 -5.09 -28.45 -6.51
C SER A 278 -4.69 -26.98 -6.48
N PHE A 279 -5.28 -26.19 -5.58
CA PHE A 279 -4.92 -24.79 -5.37
C PHE A 279 -3.53 -24.71 -4.75
N ILE A 280 -3.28 -25.49 -3.68
CA ILE A 280 -1.99 -25.52 -2.98
C ILE A 280 -0.86 -25.89 -3.93
N ASP A 281 -1.04 -26.96 -4.71
CA ASP A 281 -0.02 -27.44 -5.64
C ASP A 281 0.24 -26.40 -6.75
N CYS A 282 -0.81 -25.73 -7.25
CA CYS A 282 -0.65 -24.66 -8.22
C CYS A 282 0.00 -23.40 -7.62
N ALA A 283 -0.29 -23.07 -6.36
CA ALA A 283 0.31 -21.92 -5.68
C ALA A 283 1.82 -22.13 -5.48
N LYS A 284 2.22 -23.33 -5.06
CA LYS A 284 3.64 -23.73 -4.97
C LYS A 284 4.34 -23.66 -6.32
N MET A 285 3.67 -24.15 -7.36
CA MET A 285 4.20 -24.10 -8.72
C MET A 285 4.52 -22.68 -9.18
N VAL A 286 3.71 -21.68 -8.80
CA VAL A 286 3.96 -20.26 -9.11
C VAL A 286 4.85 -19.55 -8.08
N GLY A 287 5.52 -20.28 -7.19
CA GLY A 287 6.52 -19.72 -6.27
C GLY A 287 5.98 -19.19 -4.94
N GLN A 288 4.75 -19.52 -4.55
CA GLN A 288 4.23 -19.16 -3.23
C GLN A 288 4.78 -20.11 -2.13
N PRO A 289 5.39 -19.57 -1.05
CA PRO A 289 5.85 -20.37 0.09
C PRO A 289 4.69 -20.95 0.90
N ILE A 290 4.99 -21.98 1.70
CA ILE A 290 4.05 -22.63 2.64
C ILE A 290 3.94 -21.80 3.91
#